data_AF-A0A2H0N4L5-F1
#
_entry.id   AF-A0A2H0N4L5-F1
#
_cell.length_a   1.000
_cell.length_b   1.000
_cell.length_c   1.000
_cell.angle_alpha   90.00
_cell.angle_beta   90.00
_cell.angle_gamma   90.00
#
_symmetry.space_group_name_H-M   'P 1'
#
loop_
_entity.id
_entity.type
_entity.pdbx_description
1 polymer ?
#
loop_
_entity_poly.entity_id
_entity_poly.type
_entity_poly.pdbx_seq_one_letter_code
_entity_poly.pdbx_strand_id
1 'polypeptide(L)'
;MNLFSKWLSLLVSCTAGGALLLFCFFPIWWLSVLLLIIFALLLLSFHIFFFEKFHLEEFLIVFCSFLSTGALLSVLDKDIFRYVLIAFFVFILFTFYLGFLQLPVHPYLYKPLRRFKMMLYLYFGYCFATLFFALTLFFPNFNFGILSLFMSLVFGACFIFIWKMYFTVPIQSFILWALLASFILWEITFVMHLLPFGYLVMGALIVWFAYMLQLVLRFHLSKRGLEIKRQLPFLIINTLLFILVLTFFVRWV
;
A
#
# COMPACT_ATOMS: atom_id res chain seq x y z
N MET A 1 -12.93 26.36 -6.68
CA MET A 1 -13.13 24.94 -6.36
C MET A 1 -14.63 24.68 -6.29
N ASN A 2 -15.20 23.91 -7.20
CA ASN A 2 -16.66 23.72 -7.25
C ASN A 2 -17.09 22.89 -6.04
N LEU A 3 -18.09 23.37 -5.30
CA LEU A 3 -18.69 22.69 -4.15
C LEU A 3 -19.02 21.21 -4.47
N PHE A 4 -19.48 20.97 -5.69
CA PHE A 4 -19.76 19.66 -6.27
C PHE A 4 -18.61 18.65 -6.15
N SER A 5 -17.37 19.08 -6.38
CA SER A 5 -16.19 18.20 -6.34
C SER A 5 -15.86 17.72 -4.92
N LYS A 6 -16.10 18.55 -3.90
CA LYS A 6 -15.96 18.16 -2.49
C LYS A 6 -17.00 17.11 -2.11
N TRP A 7 -18.25 17.36 -2.48
CA TRP A 7 -19.36 16.44 -2.22
C TRP A 7 -19.15 15.09 -2.88
N LEU A 8 -18.61 15.08 -4.10
CA LEU A 8 -18.34 13.83 -4.79
C LEU A 8 -17.18 13.04 -4.16
N SER A 9 -16.08 13.71 -3.77
CA SER A 9 -14.98 13.07 -3.04
C SER A 9 -15.47 12.47 -1.72
N LEU A 10 -16.33 13.18 -0.99
CA LEU A 10 -16.97 12.69 0.23
C LEU A 10 -17.86 11.49 -0.07
N LEU A 11 -18.68 11.56 -1.13
CA LEU A 11 -19.55 10.46 -1.55
C LEU A 11 -18.76 9.19 -1.86
N VAL A 12 -17.69 9.26 -2.67
CA VAL A 12 -16.85 8.09 -3.00
C VAL A 12 -16.17 7.51 -1.76
N SER A 13 -15.70 8.37 -0.86
CA SER A 13 -15.03 7.91 0.36
C SER A 13 -16.02 7.27 1.33
N CYS A 14 -17.21 7.85 1.48
CA CYS A 14 -18.28 7.29 2.31
C CYS A 14 -18.85 5.99 1.72
N THR A 15 -18.98 5.86 0.40
CA THR A 15 -19.41 4.60 -0.22
C THR A 15 -18.37 3.51 -0.04
N ALA A 16 -17.07 3.82 -0.14
CA ALA A 16 -16.00 2.90 0.21
C ALA A 16 -16.11 2.43 1.67
N GLY A 17 -16.29 3.37 2.60
CA GLY A 17 -16.48 3.08 4.01
C GLY A 17 -17.71 2.23 4.30
N GLY A 18 -18.84 2.56 3.68
CA GLY A 18 -20.09 1.80 3.78
C GLY A 18 -19.93 0.36 3.25
N ALA A 19 -19.23 0.18 2.12
CA ALA A 19 -18.94 -1.15 1.59
C ALA A 19 -18.08 -1.99 2.55
N LEU A 20 -17.05 -1.40 3.16
CA LEU A 20 -16.22 -2.08 4.16
C LEU A 20 -16.97 -2.35 5.47
N LEU A 21 -17.88 -1.47 5.90
CA LEU A 21 -18.73 -1.71 7.06
C LEU A 21 -19.69 -2.88 6.82
N LEU A 22 -20.34 -2.92 5.66
CA LEU A 22 -21.23 -4.02 5.29
C LEU A 22 -20.47 -5.35 5.24
N PHE A 23 -19.22 -5.34 4.77
CA PHE A 23 -18.33 -6.51 4.82
C PHE A 23 -18.11 -7.02 6.25
N CYS A 24 -17.99 -6.12 7.24
CA CYS A 24 -17.84 -6.53 8.64
C CYS A 24 -19.13 -7.12 9.25
N PHE A 25 -20.31 -6.61 8.89
CA PHE A 25 -21.58 -7.07 9.47
C PHE A 25 -22.09 -8.37 8.85
N PHE A 26 -21.76 -8.62 7.59
CA PHE A 26 -22.22 -9.80 6.86
C PHE A 26 -21.01 -10.57 6.36
N PRO A 27 -20.46 -11.52 7.16
CA PRO A 27 -19.32 -12.36 6.78
C PRO A 27 -19.70 -13.44 5.77
N ILE A 28 -20.55 -13.09 4.80
CA ILE A 28 -21.01 -13.94 3.73
C ILE A 28 -20.14 -13.62 2.51
N TRP A 29 -19.40 -14.62 2.05
CA TRP A 29 -18.38 -14.44 1.01
C TRP A 29 -18.95 -13.83 -0.28
N TRP A 30 -20.15 -14.22 -0.71
CA TRP A 30 -20.76 -13.69 -1.94
C TRP A 30 -21.20 -12.23 -1.79
N LEU A 31 -21.66 -11.81 -0.62
CA LEU A 31 -22.02 -10.41 -0.35
C LEU A 31 -20.78 -9.53 -0.40
N SER A 32 -19.65 -10.05 0.09
CA SER A 32 -18.35 -9.38 0.04
C SER A 32 -17.89 -9.15 -1.40
N VAL A 33 -18.02 -10.17 -2.26
CA VAL A 33 -17.71 -10.07 -3.68
C VAL A 33 -18.65 -9.09 -4.38
N LEU A 34 -19.94 -9.11 -4.06
CA LEU A 34 -20.92 -8.18 -4.62
C LEU A 34 -20.59 -6.72 -4.29
N LEU A 35 -20.27 -6.43 -3.02
CA LEU A 35 -19.91 -5.09 -2.56
C LEU A 35 -18.63 -4.58 -3.25
N LEU A 36 -17.68 -5.48 -3.48
CA LEU A 36 -16.45 -5.19 -4.21
C LEU A 36 -16.75 -4.84 -5.68
N ILE A 37 -17.66 -5.58 -6.34
CA ILE A 37 -18.11 -5.26 -7.70
C ILE A 37 -18.81 -3.90 -7.75
N ILE A 38 -19.72 -3.63 -6.82
CA ILE A 38 -20.44 -2.34 -6.74
C ILE A 38 -19.44 -1.19 -6.54
N PHE A 39 -18.46 -1.37 -5.65
CA PHE A 39 -17.42 -0.37 -5.43
C PHE A 39 -16.53 -0.17 -6.66
N ALA A 40 -16.15 -1.25 -7.36
CA ALA A 40 -15.40 -1.17 -8.61
C ALA A 40 -16.16 -0.38 -9.68
N LEU A 41 -17.47 -0.63 -9.83
CA LEU A 41 -18.34 0.10 -10.76
C LEU A 41 -18.49 1.58 -10.38
N LEU A 42 -18.60 1.89 -9.08
CA LEU A 42 -18.65 3.28 -8.61
C LEU A 42 -17.34 4.02 -8.86
N LEU A 43 -16.19 3.38 -8.61
CA LEU A 43 -14.90 3.96 -8.96
C LEU A 43 -14.73 4.12 -10.47
N LEU A 44 -15.18 3.14 -11.25
CA LEU A 44 -15.09 3.18 -12.72
C LEU A 44 -15.94 4.32 -13.27
N SER A 45 -17.17 4.48 -12.78
CA SER A 45 -18.02 5.61 -13.17
C SER A 45 -17.38 6.93 -12.77
N PHE A 46 -16.82 7.04 -11.56
CA PHE A 46 -16.06 8.22 -11.15
C PHE A 46 -14.88 8.52 -12.10
N HIS A 47 -14.11 7.50 -12.50
CA HIS A 47 -13.02 7.66 -13.46
C HIS A 47 -13.51 8.14 -14.82
N ILE A 48 -14.60 7.56 -15.35
CA ILE A 48 -15.17 7.96 -16.65
C ILE A 48 -15.66 9.41 -16.60
N PHE A 49 -16.35 9.82 -15.52
CA PHE A 49 -16.86 11.20 -15.38
C PHE A 49 -15.76 12.26 -15.19
N PHE A 50 -14.60 11.87 -14.64
CA PHE A 50 -13.47 12.77 -14.35
C PHE A 50 -12.23 12.45 -15.18
N PHE A 51 -12.41 11.80 -16.32
CA PHE A 51 -11.34 11.18 -17.12
C PHE A 51 -10.20 12.13 -17.48
N GLU A 52 -10.48 13.41 -17.71
CA GLU A 52 -9.45 14.41 -18.04
C GLU A 52 -8.45 14.66 -16.90
N LYS A 53 -8.78 14.33 -15.65
CA LYS A 53 -7.98 14.65 -14.46
C LYS A 53 -7.49 13.44 -13.69
N PHE A 54 -8.05 12.26 -13.95
CA PHE A 54 -7.78 11.06 -13.19
C PHE A 54 -7.10 10.03 -14.10
N HIS A 55 -5.79 9.79 -13.94
CA HIS A 55 -5.15 8.76 -14.75
C HIS A 55 -5.47 7.35 -14.21
N LEU A 56 -5.29 6.36 -15.08
CA LEU A 56 -5.56 4.96 -14.78
C LEU A 56 -4.72 4.46 -13.59
N GLU A 57 -3.52 5.00 -13.38
CA GLU A 57 -2.64 4.65 -12.27
C GLU A 57 -3.25 5.01 -10.90
N GLU A 58 -3.90 6.17 -10.80
CA GLU A 58 -4.60 6.60 -9.58
C GLU A 58 -5.81 5.73 -9.27
N PHE A 59 -6.54 5.32 -10.30
CA PHE A 59 -7.66 4.40 -10.14
C PHE A 59 -7.17 3.05 -9.59
N LEU A 60 -6.11 2.50 -10.21
CA LEU A 60 -5.55 1.21 -9.81
C LEU A 60 -5.05 1.22 -8.37
N ILE A 61 -4.31 2.26 -7.94
CA ILE A 61 -3.80 2.30 -6.56
C ILE A 61 -4.92 2.39 -5.54
N VAL A 62 -5.98 3.17 -5.80
CA VAL A 62 -7.13 3.27 -4.90
C VAL A 62 -7.89 1.95 -4.84
N PHE A 63 -8.13 1.34 -5.99
CA PHE A 63 -8.82 0.05 -6.08
C PHE A 63 -8.03 -1.04 -5.35
N CYS A 64 -6.73 -1.17 -5.61
CA CYS A 64 -5.85 -2.12 -4.90
C CYS A 64 -5.79 -1.84 -3.39
N SER A 65 -5.77 -0.56 -2.98
CA SER A 65 -5.78 -0.19 -1.56
C SER A 65 -7.11 -0.57 -0.89
N PHE A 66 -8.24 -0.43 -1.58
CA PHE A 66 -9.54 -0.89 -1.08
C PHE A 66 -9.58 -2.40 -0.93
N LEU A 67 -9.18 -3.14 -1.97
CA LEU A 67 -9.14 -4.61 -1.95
C LEU A 67 -8.27 -5.14 -0.82
N SER A 68 -7.06 -4.59 -0.69
CA SER A 68 -6.12 -4.99 0.36
C SER A 68 -6.64 -4.63 1.74
N THR A 69 -7.32 -3.48 1.91
CA THR A 69 -7.98 -3.12 3.19
C THR A 69 -9.09 -4.09 3.55
N GLY A 70 -9.96 -4.44 2.59
CA GLY A 70 -11.00 -5.45 2.80
C GLY A 70 -10.41 -6.80 3.20
N ALA A 71 -9.32 -7.20 2.54
CA ALA A 71 -8.60 -8.42 2.89
C ALA A 71 -7.91 -8.36 4.27
N LEU A 72 -7.42 -7.18 4.69
CA LEU A 72 -6.92 -7.01 6.05
C LEU A 72 -8.03 -7.11 7.09
N LEU A 73 -9.20 -6.52 6.82
CA LEU A 73 -10.37 -6.57 7.71
C LEU A 73 -10.86 -7.99 7.95
N SER A 74 -10.75 -8.88 6.95
CA SER A 74 -11.19 -10.28 7.08
C SER A 74 -10.35 -11.08 8.07
N VAL A 75 -9.11 -10.66 8.31
CA VAL A 75 -8.15 -11.35 9.19
C VAL A 75 -8.07 -10.69 10.58
N LEU A 76 -8.63 -9.50 10.77
CA LEU A 76 -8.65 -8.85 12.07
C LEU A 76 -9.76 -9.44 12.94
N ASP A 77 -9.44 -9.91 14.14
CA ASP A 77 -10.44 -10.50 15.04
C ASP A 77 -11.26 -9.45 15.81
N LYS A 78 -10.64 -8.35 16.26
CA LYS A 78 -11.32 -7.36 17.11
C LYS A 78 -12.04 -6.30 16.30
N ASP A 79 -13.33 -6.14 16.56
CA ASP A 79 -14.19 -5.17 15.86
C ASP A 79 -13.72 -3.72 15.99
N ILE A 80 -13.20 -3.33 17.16
CA ILE A 80 -12.66 -1.98 17.38
C ILE A 80 -11.57 -1.65 16.34
N PHE A 81 -10.66 -2.59 16.06
CA PHE A 81 -9.60 -2.38 15.08
C PHE A 81 -10.16 -2.33 13.64
N ARG A 82 -11.20 -3.11 13.34
CA ARG A 82 -11.89 -3.04 12.04
C ARG A 82 -12.47 -1.65 11.80
N TYR A 83 -13.23 -1.11 12.76
CA TYR A 83 -13.83 0.21 12.63
C TYR A 83 -12.80 1.33 12.53
N VAL A 84 -11.74 1.28 13.34
CA VAL A 84 -10.63 2.25 13.27
C VAL A 84 -9.97 2.20 11.89
N LEU A 85 -9.71 1.00 11.35
CA LEU A 85 -9.10 0.84 10.02
C LEU A 85 -10.01 1.36 8.91
N ILE A 86 -11.32 1.10 8.98
CA ILE A 86 -12.29 1.64 8.00
C ILE A 86 -12.30 3.16 8.05
N ALA A 87 -12.41 3.76 9.24
CA ALA A 87 -12.41 5.21 9.39
C ALA A 87 -11.11 5.84 8.85
N PHE A 88 -9.97 5.21 9.15
CA PHE A 88 -8.67 5.62 8.64
C PHE A 88 -8.60 5.54 7.10
N PHE A 89 -9.09 4.45 6.51
CA PHE A 89 -9.10 4.28 5.05
C PHE A 89 -10.02 5.29 4.36
N VAL A 90 -11.22 5.53 4.89
CA VAL A 90 -12.14 6.57 4.40
C VAL A 90 -11.47 7.95 4.44
N PHE A 91 -10.78 8.27 5.54
CA PHE A 91 -10.04 9.52 5.67
C PHE A 91 -8.91 9.65 4.62
N ILE A 92 -8.15 8.57 4.39
CA ILE A 92 -7.11 8.53 3.36
C ILE A 92 -7.71 8.76 1.96
N LEU A 93 -8.79 8.08 1.60
CA LEU A 93 -9.43 8.26 0.30
C LEU A 93 -9.97 9.68 0.13
N PHE A 94 -10.62 10.20 1.16
CA PHE A 94 -11.16 11.56 1.14
C PHE A 94 -10.05 12.59 0.89
N THR A 95 -8.96 12.49 1.65
CA THR A 95 -7.80 13.38 1.47
C THR A 95 -7.11 13.19 0.12
N PHE A 96 -7.02 11.95 -0.39
CA PHE A 96 -6.49 11.66 -1.72
C PHE A 96 -7.28 12.37 -2.82
N TYR A 97 -8.60 12.14 -2.87
CA TYR A 97 -9.46 12.72 -3.89
C TYR A 97 -9.51 14.24 -3.81
N LEU A 98 -9.56 14.82 -2.59
CA LEU A 98 -9.47 16.26 -2.40
C LEU A 98 -8.16 16.84 -2.94
N GLY A 99 -7.03 16.20 -2.65
CA GLY A 99 -5.71 16.64 -3.12
C GLY A 99 -5.61 16.62 -4.64
N PHE A 100 -6.19 15.62 -5.29
CA PHE A 100 -6.20 15.49 -6.75
C PHE A 100 -7.01 16.54 -7.48
N LEU A 101 -8.14 16.95 -6.91
CA LEU A 101 -9.00 17.97 -7.49
C LEU A 101 -8.37 19.37 -7.49
N GLN A 102 -7.28 19.58 -6.75
CA GLN A 102 -6.64 20.87 -6.54
C GLN A 102 -5.35 21.10 -7.34
N LEU A 103 -4.82 20.07 -8.01
CA LEU A 103 -3.48 20.12 -8.58
C LEU A 103 -3.48 20.41 -10.09
N PRO A 104 -2.55 21.24 -10.59
CA PRO A 104 -2.35 21.41 -12.03
C PRO A 104 -1.74 20.16 -12.66
N VAL A 105 -1.83 20.11 -14.00
CA VAL A 105 -1.61 18.97 -14.92
C VAL A 105 -0.26 18.22 -14.76
N HIS A 106 0.69 18.73 -13.96
CA HIS A 106 2.03 18.16 -13.79
C HIS A 106 2.30 17.65 -12.37
N PRO A 107 1.98 16.38 -12.06
CA PRO A 107 2.10 15.80 -10.72
C PRO A 107 3.55 15.70 -10.19
N TYR A 108 4.57 15.78 -11.04
CA TYR A 108 5.99 15.76 -10.62
C TYR A 108 6.42 17.05 -9.88
N LEU A 109 5.67 18.14 -10.04
CA LEU A 109 5.98 19.42 -9.39
C LEU A 109 5.57 19.43 -7.91
N TYR A 110 4.58 18.62 -7.52
CA TYR A 110 4.00 18.67 -6.17
C TYR A 110 4.56 17.57 -5.27
N LYS A 111 5.62 17.93 -4.54
CA LYS A 111 6.25 17.09 -3.52
C LYS A 111 5.25 16.45 -2.51
N PRO A 112 4.20 17.15 -2.02
CA PRO A 112 3.25 16.55 -1.08
C PRO A 112 2.45 15.40 -1.69
N LEU A 113 1.91 15.57 -2.91
CA LEU A 113 1.12 14.54 -3.57
C LEU A 113 1.93 13.26 -3.80
N ARG A 114 3.18 13.40 -4.26
CA ARG A 114 4.07 12.24 -4.47
C ARG A 114 4.32 11.46 -3.18
N ARG A 115 4.53 12.16 -2.07
CA ARG A 115 4.68 11.52 -0.76
C ARG A 115 3.40 10.82 -0.33
N PHE A 116 2.24 11.43 -0.58
CA PHE A 116 0.96 10.82 -0.27
C PHE A 116 0.70 9.56 -1.10
N LYS A 117 0.92 9.59 -2.42
CA LYS A 117 0.86 8.40 -3.30
C LYS A 117 1.81 7.30 -2.84
N MET A 118 3.04 7.68 -2.48
CA MET A 118 4.01 6.73 -1.94
C MET A 118 3.50 6.06 -0.66
N MET A 119 2.90 6.84 0.26
CA MET A 119 2.27 6.29 1.47
C MET A 119 1.11 5.34 1.15
N LEU A 120 0.31 5.64 0.12
CA LEU A 120 -0.74 4.72 -0.36
C LEU A 120 -0.17 3.40 -0.89
N TYR A 121 0.92 3.43 -1.67
CA TYR A 121 1.59 2.21 -2.12
C TYR A 121 2.15 1.39 -0.95
N LEU A 122 2.72 2.05 0.06
CA LEU A 122 3.21 1.38 1.26
C LEU A 122 2.06 0.79 2.09
N TYR A 123 0.94 1.51 2.20
CA TYR A 123 -0.26 1.02 2.87
C TYR A 123 -0.85 -0.20 2.14
N PHE A 124 -0.97 -0.15 0.81
CA PHE A 124 -1.32 -1.30 -0.01
C PHE A 124 -0.37 -2.48 0.25
N GLY A 125 0.94 -2.24 0.22
CA GLY A 125 1.96 -3.24 0.51
C GLY A 125 1.80 -3.86 1.91
N TYR A 126 1.43 -3.06 2.91
CA TYR A 126 1.17 -3.53 4.28
C TYR A 126 -0.03 -4.44 4.38
N CYS A 127 -1.17 -4.00 3.87
CA CYS A 127 -2.38 -4.80 3.87
C CYS A 127 -2.16 -6.11 3.10
N PHE A 128 -1.47 -6.05 1.96
CA PHE A 128 -1.16 -7.22 1.13
C PHE A 128 -0.15 -8.17 1.78
N ALA A 129 0.94 -7.67 2.37
CA ALA A 129 1.92 -8.50 3.07
C ALA A 129 1.30 -9.16 4.32
N THR A 130 0.45 -8.44 5.04
CA THR A 130 -0.28 -8.98 6.20
C THR A 130 -1.20 -10.13 5.78
N LEU A 131 -1.97 -9.93 4.70
CA LEU A 131 -2.80 -10.98 4.12
C LEU A 131 -1.97 -12.17 3.68
N PHE A 132 -0.84 -11.94 3.02
CA PHE A 132 0.09 -12.98 2.59
C PHE A 132 0.49 -13.89 3.77
N PHE A 133 0.97 -13.32 4.87
CA PHE A 133 1.37 -14.12 6.05
C PHE A 133 0.17 -14.80 6.71
N ALA A 134 -0.99 -14.14 6.74
CA ALA A 134 -2.22 -14.76 7.23
C ALA A 134 -2.62 -15.98 6.39
N LEU A 135 -2.56 -15.89 5.06
CA LEU A 135 -2.84 -17.01 4.16
C LEU A 135 -1.88 -18.18 4.41
N THR A 136 -0.59 -17.91 4.60
CA THR A 136 0.38 -18.98 4.91
C THR A 136 0.12 -19.63 6.26
N LEU A 137 -0.40 -18.88 7.23
CA LEU A 137 -0.74 -19.39 8.57
C LEU A 137 -2.01 -20.24 8.55
N PHE A 138 -3.08 -19.74 7.91
CA PHE A 138 -4.40 -20.39 7.91
C PHE A 138 -4.54 -21.50 6.84
N PHE A 139 -3.74 -21.46 5.78
CA PHE A 139 -3.79 -22.41 4.68
C PHE A 139 -2.39 -23.00 4.40
N PRO A 140 -1.90 -23.90 5.26
CA PRO A 140 -0.55 -24.46 5.18
C PRO A 140 -0.30 -25.28 3.90
N ASN A 141 -1.36 -25.67 3.17
CA ASN A 141 -1.26 -26.39 1.92
C ASN A 141 -0.75 -25.52 0.74
N PHE A 142 -0.73 -24.19 0.87
CA PHE A 142 -0.19 -23.35 -0.18
C PHE A 142 1.34 -23.44 -0.23
N ASN A 143 1.89 -23.50 -1.44
CA ASN A 143 3.33 -23.47 -1.65
C ASN A 143 3.88 -22.07 -1.29
N PHE A 144 4.57 -22.00 -0.15
CA PHE A 144 5.16 -20.77 0.36
C PHE A 144 6.13 -20.12 -0.64
N GLY A 145 6.95 -20.91 -1.35
CA GLY A 145 7.93 -20.40 -2.30
C GLY A 145 7.28 -19.64 -3.47
N ILE A 146 6.19 -20.18 -4.01
CA ILE A 146 5.43 -19.54 -5.10
C ILE A 146 4.72 -18.28 -4.59
N LEU A 147 4.08 -18.37 -3.42
CA LEU A 147 3.34 -17.26 -2.84
C LEU A 147 4.27 -16.09 -2.48
N SER A 148 5.45 -16.38 -1.90
CA SER A 148 6.45 -15.37 -1.53
C SER A 148 7.06 -14.71 -2.76
N LEU A 149 7.32 -15.48 -3.82
CA LEU A 149 7.75 -14.93 -5.11
C LEU A 149 6.71 -13.97 -5.66
N PHE A 150 5.43 -14.37 -5.71
CA PHE A 150 4.34 -13.52 -6.13
C PHE A 150 4.27 -12.22 -5.31
N MET A 151 4.37 -12.33 -3.98
CA MET A 151 4.34 -11.16 -3.10
C MET A 151 5.48 -10.19 -3.41
N SER A 152 6.70 -10.71 -3.56
CA SER A 152 7.88 -9.89 -3.86
C SER A 152 7.77 -9.18 -5.23
N LEU A 153 7.21 -9.83 -6.25
CA LEU A 153 6.98 -9.26 -7.57
C LEU A 153 5.96 -8.11 -7.52
N VAL A 154 4.91 -8.23 -6.71
CA VAL A 154 3.94 -7.15 -6.48
C VAL A 154 4.62 -5.93 -5.85
N PHE A 155 5.53 -6.13 -4.89
CA PHE A 155 6.35 -5.03 -4.35
C PHE A 155 7.27 -4.41 -5.39
N GLY A 156 7.94 -5.23 -6.21
CA GLY A 156 8.74 -4.76 -7.35
C GLY A 156 7.93 -3.87 -8.32
N ALA A 157 6.72 -4.30 -8.66
CA ALA A 157 5.80 -3.51 -9.49
C ALA A 157 5.45 -2.18 -8.82
N CYS A 158 5.16 -2.19 -7.51
CA CYS A 158 4.93 -0.96 -6.75
C CYS A 158 6.15 -0.02 -6.78
N PHE A 159 7.37 -0.55 -6.69
CA PHE A 159 8.59 0.26 -6.77
C PHE A 159 8.74 0.96 -8.11
N ILE A 160 8.42 0.30 -9.23
CA ILE A 160 8.41 0.93 -10.56
C ILE A 160 7.49 2.16 -10.57
N PHE A 161 6.25 2.01 -10.09
CA PHE A 161 5.31 3.13 -10.02
C PHE A 161 5.80 4.23 -9.08
N ILE A 162 6.40 3.87 -7.95
CA ILE A 162 6.98 4.86 -7.04
C ILE A 162 8.13 5.62 -7.70
N TRP A 163 9.06 4.94 -8.37
CA TRP A 163 10.20 5.57 -9.03
C TRP A 163 9.77 6.44 -10.23
N LYS A 164 8.74 6.03 -10.98
CA LYS A 164 8.14 6.83 -12.05
C LYS A 164 7.65 8.21 -11.57
N MET A 165 7.26 8.34 -10.30
CA MET A 165 6.92 9.64 -9.72
C MET A 165 8.12 10.58 -9.50
N TYR A 166 9.34 10.04 -9.46
CA TYR A 166 10.58 10.79 -9.19
C TYR A 166 11.44 11.02 -10.43
N PHE A 167 11.29 10.20 -11.47
CA PHE A 167 12.16 10.17 -12.63
C PHE A 167 11.34 10.17 -13.92
N THR A 168 11.78 10.94 -14.92
CA THR A 168 11.17 11.04 -16.25
C THR A 168 11.74 10.01 -17.23
N VAL A 169 12.15 8.86 -16.71
CA VAL A 169 12.83 7.80 -17.47
C VAL A 169 11.78 6.74 -17.87
N PRO A 170 11.92 6.10 -19.06
CA PRO A 170 11.06 4.99 -19.45
C PRO A 170 11.01 3.88 -18.40
N ILE A 171 9.84 3.22 -18.28
CA ILE A 171 9.59 2.14 -17.30
C ILE A 171 10.61 1.00 -17.46
N GLN A 172 11.03 0.71 -18.70
CA GLN A 172 12.00 -0.34 -19.01
C GLN A 172 13.30 -0.19 -18.22
N SER A 173 13.74 1.04 -17.95
CA SER A 173 14.96 1.29 -17.18
C SER A 173 14.85 0.91 -15.70
N PHE A 174 13.63 0.76 -15.17
CA PHE A 174 13.39 0.36 -13.79
C PHE A 174 13.25 -1.16 -13.60
N ILE A 175 13.02 -1.91 -14.68
CA ILE A 175 12.68 -3.35 -14.60
C ILE A 175 13.78 -4.13 -13.91
N LEU A 176 15.05 -3.94 -14.31
CA LEU A 176 16.18 -4.64 -13.70
C LEU A 176 16.27 -4.38 -12.18
N TRP A 177 16.12 -3.12 -11.77
CA TRP A 177 16.16 -2.72 -10.37
C TRP A 177 14.97 -3.22 -9.57
N ALA A 178 13.79 -3.27 -10.19
CA ALA A 178 12.59 -3.84 -9.58
C ALA A 178 12.71 -5.35 -9.40
N LEU A 179 13.28 -6.07 -10.37
CA LEU A 179 13.54 -7.51 -10.25
C LEU A 179 14.56 -7.80 -9.15
N LEU A 180 15.66 -7.04 -9.08
CA LEU A 180 16.64 -7.17 -8.01
C LEU A 180 16.03 -6.87 -6.65
N ALA A 181 15.22 -5.83 -6.54
CA ALA A 181 14.53 -5.50 -5.30
C ALA A 181 13.50 -6.58 -4.90
N SER A 182 12.80 -7.15 -5.87
CA SER A 182 11.87 -8.27 -5.65
C SER A 182 12.63 -9.49 -5.15
N PHE A 183 13.77 -9.84 -5.77
CA PHE A 183 14.60 -10.94 -5.34
C PHE A 183 15.09 -10.77 -3.89
N ILE A 184 15.56 -9.57 -3.51
CA ILE A 184 15.94 -9.28 -2.13
C ILE A 184 14.75 -9.44 -1.18
N LEU A 185 13.57 -8.92 -1.54
CA LEU A 185 12.37 -9.06 -0.72
C LEU A 185 11.90 -10.51 -0.61
N TRP A 186 12.08 -11.32 -1.64
CA TRP A 186 11.77 -12.74 -1.64
C TRP A 186 12.62 -13.49 -0.61
N GLU A 187 13.94 -13.28 -0.62
CA GLU A 187 14.88 -13.84 0.37
C GLU A 187 14.55 -13.37 1.79
N ILE A 188 14.28 -12.06 1.98
CA ILE A 188 13.87 -11.53 3.29
C ILE A 188 12.57 -12.20 3.75
N THR A 189 11.60 -12.41 2.86
CA THR A 189 10.33 -13.05 3.19
C THR A 189 10.54 -14.50 3.65
N PHE A 190 11.46 -15.24 3.03
CA PHE A 190 11.84 -16.57 3.47
C PHE A 190 12.39 -16.58 4.90
N VAL A 191 13.34 -15.69 5.19
CA VAL A 191 13.92 -15.58 6.54
C VAL A 191 12.85 -15.18 7.56
N MET A 192 12.02 -14.21 7.20
CA MET A 192 10.96 -13.68 8.06
C MET A 192 9.93 -14.75 8.43
N HIS A 193 9.56 -15.65 7.50
CA HIS A 193 8.60 -16.72 7.78
C HIS A 193 9.08 -17.71 8.85
N LEU A 194 10.39 -17.83 9.06
CA LEU A 194 10.96 -18.68 10.11
C LEU A 194 10.89 -18.03 11.50
N LEU A 195 10.58 -16.74 11.58
CA LEU A 195 10.49 -16.02 12.85
C LEU A 195 9.11 -16.26 13.50
N PRO A 196 9.03 -16.35 14.84
CA PRO A 196 7.77 -16.60 15.55
C PRO A 196 7.00 -15.30 15.81
N PHE A 197 6.69 -14.54 14.76
CA PHE A 197 5.90 -13.32 14.87
C PHE A 197 4.50 -13.47 14.28
N GLY A 198 3.54 -12.73 14.83
CA GLY A 198 2.20 -12.63 14.25
C GLY A 198 2.21 -11.98 12.87
N TYR A 199 1.25 -12.36 12.02
CA TYR A 199 1.15 -11.92 10.62
C TYR A 199 1.08 -10.38 10.44
N LEU A 200 0.48 -9.66 11.38
CA LEU A 200 0.47 -8.17 11.38
C LEU A 200 1.88 -7.58 11.51
N VAL A 201 2.66 -8.13 12.45
CA VAL A 201 4.05 -7.71 12.69
C VAL A 201 4.91 -8.07 11.50
N MET A 202 4.76 -9.29 10.97
CA MET A 202 5.48 -9.72 9.76
C MET A 202 5.21 -8.80 8.57
N GLY A 203 3.94 -8.46 8.32
CA GLY A 203 3.55 -7.52 7.27
C GLY A 203 4.18 -6.15 7.47
N ALA A 204 4.17 -5.61 8.69
CA ALA A 204 4.79 -4.34 9.01
C ALA A 204 6.31 -4.35 8.77
N LEU A 205 7.01 -5.41 9.19
CA LEU A 205 8.45 -5.55 9.02
C LEU A 205 8.84 -5.69 7.55
N ILE A 206 8.11 -6.49 6.75
CA ILE A 206 8.35 -6.58 5.30
C ILE A 206 8.20 -5.22 4.63
N VAL A 207 7.14 -4.47 4.94
CA VAL A 207 6.95 -3.13 4.36
C VAL A 207 8.04 -2.17 4.81
N TRP A 208 8.52 -2.29 6.05
CA TRP A 208 9.63 -1.51 6.54
C TRP A 208 10.89 -1.78 5.70
N PHE A 209 11.26 -3.04 5.50
CA PHE A 209 12.39 -3.41 4.65
C PHE A 209 12.19 -2.96 3.21
N ALA A 210 10.99 -3.15 2.65
CA ALA A 210 10.62 -2.69 1.32
C ALA A 210 10.76 -1.17 1.17
N TYR A 211 10.34 -0.40 2.17
CA TYR A 211 10.48 1.05 2.21
C TYR A 211 11.96 1.48 2.21
N MET A 212 12.77 0.85 3.06
CA MET A 212 14.21 1.13 3.12
C MET A 212 14.92 0.81 1.80
N LEU A 213 14.62 -0.36 1.23
CA LEU A 213 15.15 -0.79 -0.06
C LEU A 213 14.76 0.16 -1.19
N GLN A 214 13.49 0.56 -1.23
CA GLN A 214 12.96 1.54 -2.18
C GLN A 214 13.71 2.88 -2.07
N LEU A 215 13.98 3.36 -0.86
CA LEU A 215 14.68 4.62 -0.63
C LEU A 215 16.12 4.56 -1.11
N VAL A 216 16.86 3.50 -0.74
CA VAL A 216 18.26 3.32 -1.14
C VAL A 216 18.38 3.28 -2.65
N LEU A 217 17.58 2.46 -3.32
CA LEU A 217 17.57 2.37 -4.78
C LEU A 217 17.16 3.69 -5.44
N ARG A 218 16.16 4.39 -4.89
CA ARG A 218 15.77 5.71 -5.38
C ARG A 218 16.93 6.71 -5.30
N PHE A 219 17.70 6.73 -4.21
CA PHE A 219 18.86 7.63 -4.10
C PHE A 219 19.98 7.23 -5.04
N HIS A 220 20.22 5.93 -5.20
CA HIS A 220 21.20 5.41 -6.17
C HIS A 220 20.87 5.82 -7.61
N LEU A 221 19.59 5.75 -8.01
CA LEU A 221 19.11 6.17 -9.33
C LEU A 221 19.13 7.69 -9.54
N SER A 222 19.30 8.49 -8.49
CA SER A 222 19.38 9.94 -8.60
C SER A 222 20.75 10.40 -9.07
N LYS A 223 20.79 11.45 -9.92
CA LYS A 223 22.05 12.08 -10.37
C LYS A 223 22.94 12.55 -9.23
N ARG A 224 22.36 12.89 -8.06
CA ARG A 224 23.11 13.33 -6.87
C ARG A 224 23.73 12.16 -6.10
N GLY A 225 23.33 10.93 -6.40
CA GLY A 225 23.71 9.73 -5.65
C GLY A 225 23.22 9.76 -4.19
N LEU A 226 23.85 8.93 -3.37
CA LEU A 226 23.51 8.75 -1.96
C LEU A 226 24.44 9.61 -1.08
N GLU A 227 23.94 10.75 -0.60
CA GLU A 227 24.67 11.62 0.34
C GLU A 227 24.59 11.05 1.77
N ILE A 228 25.40 10.02 2.06
CA ILE A 228 25.38 9.26 3.34
C ILE A 228 25.37 10.19 4.56
N LYS A 229 26.21 11.23 4.58
CA LYS A 229 26.34 12.14 5.72
C LYS A 229 25.03 12.84 6.10
N ARG A 230 24.18 13.17 5.13
CA ARG A 230 22.88 13.80 5.37
C ARG A 230 21.78 12.80 5.73
N GLN A 231 21.94 11.55 5.31
CA GLN A 231 20.96 10.49 5.52
C GLN A 231 21.23 9.68 6.79
N LEU A 232 22.45 9.73 7.33
CA LEU A 232 22.85 8.98 8.51
C LEU A 232 21.93 9.21 9.73
N PRO A 233 21.53 10.46 10.09
CA PRO A 233 20.61 10.65 11.21
C PRO A 233 19.25 9.98 10.98
N PHE A 234 18.74 10.02 9.75
CA PHE A 234 17.50 9.34 9.38
C PHE A 234 17.64 7.83 9.50
N LEU A 235 18.76 7.26 9.04
CA LEU A 235 19.04 5.82 9.18
C LEU A 235 19.12 5.41 10.65
N ILE A 236 19.88 6.15 11.46
CA ILE A 236 20.03 5.87 12.91
C ILE A 236 18.67 5.92 13.61
N ILE A 237 17.86 6.96 13.37
CA ILE A 237 16.53 7.08 13.97
C ILE A 237 15.63 5.93 13.53
N ASN A 238 15.64 5.56 12.24
CA ASN A 238 14.86 4.40 11.77
C ASN A 238 15.34 3.09 12.41
N THR A 239 16.64 2.86 12.52
CA THR A 239 17.18 1.67 13.18
C THR A 239 16.79 1.62 14.65
N LEU A 240 16.84 2.75 15.36
CA LEU A 240 16.38 2.81 16.76
C LEU A 240 14.89 2.54 16.87
N LEU A 241 14.06 3.17 16.02
CA LEU A 241 12.62 2.90 15.99
C LEU A 241 12.31 1.43 15.67
N PHE A 242 13.06 0.82 14.75
CA PHE A 242 12.93 -0.59 14.41
C PHE A 242 13.22 -1.48 15.63
N ILE A 243 14.32 -1.21 16.35
CA ILE A 243 14.67 -1.94 17.58
C ILE A 243 13.57 -1.77 18.63
N LEU A 244 13.09 -0.54 18.85
CA LEU A 244 12.00 -0.28 19.80
C LEU A 244 10.73 -1.04 19.43
N VAL A 245 10.36 -1.10 18.15
CA VAL A 245 9.22 -1.89 17.69
C VAL A 245 9.41 -3.37 18.00
N LEU A 246 10.59 -3.94 17.68
CA LEU A 246 10.90 -5.33 17.98
C LEU A 246 10.92 -5.65 19.47
N THR A 247 11.39 -4.74 20.33
CA THR A 247 11.47 -4.99 21.78
C THR A 247 10.15 -4.79 22.51
N PHE A 248 9.37 -3.75 22.16
CA PHE A 248 8.18 -3.36 22.94
C PHE A 248 6.85 -3.84 22.37
N PHE A 249 6.74 -4.01 21.05
CA PHE A 249 5.47 -4.33 20.39
C PHE A 249 5.40 -5.77 19.92
N VAL A 250 6.53 -6.33 19.52
CA VAL A 250 6.59 -7.72 19.09
C VAL A 250 6.64 -8.61 20.32
N ARG A 251 5.50 -9.20 20.66
CA ARG A 251 5.47 -10.34 21.57
C ARG A 251 6.02 -11.54 20.81
N TRP A 252 7.18 -12.02 21.25
CA TRP A 252 7.73 -13.31 20.84
C TRP A 252 6.73 -14.39 21.25
N VAL A 253 6.18 -15.10 20.27
CA VAL A 253 5.27 -16.24 20.49
C VAL A 253 6.10 -17.49 20.68
#